data_AF-A0A4S4DFT4-F1
#
_entry.id   AF-A0A4S4DFT4-F1
#
_cell.length_a   1.000
_cell.length_b   1.000
_cell.length_c   1.000
_cell.angle_alpha   90.00
_cell.angle_beta   90.00
_cell.angle_gamma   90.00
#
_symmetry.space_group_name_H-M   'P 1'
#
loop_
_entity.id
_entity.type
_entity.pdbx_description
1 polymer ?
#
loop_
_entity_poly.entity_id
_entity_poly.type
_entity_poly.pdbx_seq_one_letter_code
_entity_poly.pdbx_strand_id
1 'polypeptide(L)'
;MWSSLNYGGRTIFLEEDEAWIGQIKRRFPMLESYHVTYDSKVNQADGLMEVGNGPECTAIGDTRYSMCQLALKGLPSEVYETKWDLIMVDAPTGYHDEAPGRMSAIYTAGMMARNREDGKSTDVFVHDVNREVEDKFSRAFLCDGYMRKQEGRLRHFRIPSHRDSLDKTFCP
;
A
#
# COMPACT_ATOMS: atom_id res chain seq x y z
N MET A 1 -21.77 -2.95 -0.31
CA MET A 1 -20.98 -2.66 0.92
C MET A 1 -20.00 -1.53 0.65
N TRP A 2 -18.95 -1.72 -0.17
CA TRP A 2 -17.97 -0.67 -0.48
C TRP A 2 -18.58 0.58 -1.16
N SER A 3 -19.48 0.39 -2.11
CA SER A 3 -20.23 1.50 -2.74
C SER A 3 -21.10 2.30 -1.77
N SER A 4 -21.51 1.71 -0.64
CA SER A 4 -22.29 2.38 0.40
C SER A 4 -21.39 3.09 1.41
N LEU A 5 -20.20 2.54 1.69
CA LEU A 5 -19.21 3.13 2.58
C LEU A 5 -18.51 4.35 1.95
N ASN A 6 -18.34 4.35 0.63
CA ASN A 6 -17.74 5.44 -0.12
C ASN A 6 -18.77 6.11 -1.04
N TYR A 7 -19.95 6.44 -0.49
CA TYR A 7 -21.03 7.04 -1.28
C TYR A 7 -20.59 8.36 -1.93
N GLY A 8 -20.69 8.45 -3.26
CA GLY A 8 -20.23 9.60 -4.04
C GLY A 8 -18.72 9.70 -4.23
N GLY A 9 -17.93 8.80 -3.64
CA GLY A 9 -16.50 8.70 -3.85
C GLY A 9 -16.12 7.69 -4.95
N ARG A 10 -14.83 7.67 -5.30
CA ARG A 10 -14.24 6.70 -6.21
C ARG A 10 -13.52 5.62 -5.42
N THR A 11 -13.72 4.35 -5.80
CA THR A 11 -12.99 3.22 -5.21
C THR A 11 -12.38 2.40 -6.33
N ILE A 12 -11.07 2.15 -6.22
CA ILE A 12 -10.33 1.27 -7.12
C ILE A 12 -9.87 0.05 -6.33
N PHE A 13 -10.06 -1.14 -6.90
CA PHE A 13 -9.50 -2.39 -6.37
C PHE A 13 -8.28 -2.81 -7.18
N LEU A 14 -7.18 -3.09 -6.49
CA LEU A 14 -6.01 -3.75 -7.05
C LEU A 14 -6.05 -5.20 -6.59
N GLU A 15 -6.06 -6.13 -7.55
CA GLU A 15 -6.38 -7.53 -7.27
C GLU A 15 -5.41 -8.45 -8.01
N GLU A 16 -4.99 -9.52 -7.33
CA GLU A 16 -4.02 -10.51 -7.84
C GLU A 16 -4.70 -11.62 -8.66
N ASP A 17 -6.00 -11.87 -8.45
CA ASP A 17 -6.75 -12.89 -9.19
C ASP A 17 -7.56 -12.28 -10.36
N GLU A 18 -7.02 -12.44 -11.58
CA GLU A 18 -7.70 -12.01 -12.81
C GLU A 18 -9.04 -12.72 -13.04
N ALA A 19 -9.17 -13.99 -12.66
CA ALA A 19 -10.42 -14.73 -12.80
C ALA A 19 -11.49 -14.19 -11.84
N TRP A 20 -11.10 -13.83 -10.61
CA TRP A 20 -11.97 -13.17 -9.65
C TRP A 20 -12.44 -11.81 -10.18
N ILE A 21 -11.54 -11.00 -10.77
CA ILE A 21 -11.91 -9.73 -11.43
C ILE A 21 -12.99 -9.97 -12.51
N GLY A 22 -12.79 -10.99 -13.35
CA GLY A 22 -13.75 -11.34 -14.41
C GLY A 22 -15.12 -11.72 -13.86
N GLN A 23 -15.16 -12.49 -12.76
CA GLN A 23 -16.41 -12.89 -12.10
C GLN A 23 -17.12 -11.70 -11.45
N ILE A 24 -16.40 -10.87 -10.70
CA ILE A 24 -17.01 -9.78 -9.94
C ILE A 24 -17.51 -8.66 -10.85
N LYS A 25 -16.82 -8.38 -11.97
CA LYS A 25 -17.27 -7.38 -12.96
C LYS A 25 -18.57 -7.79 -13.65
N ARG A 26 -18.84 -9.08 -13.84
CA ARG A 26 -20.15 -9.54 -14.37
C ARG A 26 -21.29 -9.24 -13.39
N ARG A 27 -21.01 -9.32 -12.08
CA ARG A 27 -21.99 -9.06 -11.03
C ARG A 27 -22.14 -7.57 -10.71
N PHE A 28 -21.03 -6.83 -10.79
CA PHE A 28 -20.96 -5.40 -10.51
C PHE A 28 -20.18 -4.68 -11.61
N PRO A 29 -20.82 -4.36 -12.75
CA PRO A 29 -20.14 -3.77 -13.91
C PRO A 29 -19.51 -2.40 -13.65
N MET A 30 -20.02 -1.68 -12.65
CA MET A 30 -19.50 -0.37 -12.23
C MET A 30 -18.26 -0.48 -11.32
N LEU A 31 -17.81 -1.69 -10.96
CA LEU A 31 -16.64 -1.87 -10.11
C LEU A 31 -15.37 -1.56 -10.91
N GLU A 32 -14.64 -0.55 -10.46
CA GLU A 32 -13.32 -0.23 -11.01
C GLU A 32 -12.27 -1.14 -10.34
N SER A 33 -11.71 -2.06 -11.11
CA SER A 33 -10.65 -2.95 -10.63
C SER A 33 -9.62 -3.27 -11.72
N TYR A 34 -8.38 -3.46 -11.27
CA TYR A 34 -7.22 -3.73 -12.10
C TYR A 34 -6.46 -4.94 -11.57
N HIS A 35 -6.03 -5.80 -12.49
CA HIS A 35 -5.16 -6.91 -12.17
C HIS A 35 -3.74 -6.40 -11.90
N VAL A 36 -3.14 -6.85 -10.81
CA VAL A 36 -1.78 -6.49 -10.40
C VAL A 36 -0.99 -7.76 -10.10
N THR A 37 0.20 -7.86 -10.68
CA THR A 37 1.14 -8.91 -10.34
C THR A 37 2.03 -8.47 -9.19
N TYR A 38 2.08 -9.27 -8.13
CA TYR A 38 2.92 -9.04 -6.96
C TYR A 38 4.12 -9.99 -7.01
N ASP A 39 5.30 -9.46 -7.30
CA ASP A 39 6.50 -10.29 -7.54
C ASP A 39 7.23 -10.72 -6.26
N SER A 40 7.02 -10.01 -5.15
CA SER A 40 7.68 -10.30 -3.87
C SER A 40 7.02 -11.47 -3.15
N LYS A 41 7.82 -12.45 -2.71
CA LYS A 41 7.36 -13.63 -1.97
C LYS A 41 7.59 -13.50 -0.47
N VAL A 42 6.74 -14.15 0.33
CA VAL A 42 6.82 -14.10 1.81
C VAL A 42 8.22 -14.49 2.32
N ASN A 43 8.85 -15.51 1.75
CA ASN A 43 10.22 -15.93 2.13
C ASN A 43 11.33 -14.90 1.82
N GLN A 44 11.04 -13.86 1.04
CA GLN A 44 11.98 -12.77 0.75
C GLN A 44 11.86 -11.62 1.77
N ALA A 45 10.96 -11.71 2.75
CA ALA A 45 10.64 -10.62 3.66
C ALA A 45 11.86 -10.06 4.40
N ASP A 46 12.72 -10.91 4.96
CA ASP A 46 13.88 -10.44 5.71
C ASP A 46 14.87 -9.65 4.82
N GLY A 47 15.21 -10.19 3.64
CA GLY A 47 16.08 -9.49 2.69
C GLY A 47 15.46 -8.19 2.16
N LEU A 48 14.15 -8.18 1.93
CA LEU A 48 13.44 -6.98 1.50
C LEU A 48 13.35 -5.92 2.61
N MET A 49 13.32 -6.30 3.88
CA MET A 49 13.41 -5.37 5.00
C MET A 49 14.76 -4.66 5.02
N GLU A 50 15.86 -5.40 4.80
CA GLU A 50 17.21 -4.82 4.70
C GLU A 50 17.32 -3.85 3.53
N VAL A 51 16.84 -4.24 2.35
CA VAL A 51 16.80 -3.38 1.15
C VAL A 51 15.98 -2.12 1.40
N GLY A 52 14.83 -2.25 2.07
CA GLY A 52 13.93 -1.15 2.39
C GLY A 52 14.55 -0.08 3.30
N ASN A 53 15.54 -0.45 4.12
CA ASN A 53 16.27 0.50 4.97
C ASN A 53 17.38 1.26 4.20
N GLY A 54 17.59 0.94 2.92
CA GLY A 54 18.56 1.62 2.07
C GLY A 54 18.10 3.01 1.60
N PRO A 55 19.04 3.88 1.18
CA PRO A 55 18.73 5.25 0.74
C PRO A 55 17.74 5.30 -0.43
N GLU A 56 17.83 4.34 -1.36
CA GLU A 56 16.94 4.21 -2.52
C GLU A 56 15.45 4.05 -2.15
N CYS A 57 15.17 3.56 -0.94
CA CYS A 57 13.82 3.29 -0.44
C CYS A 57 13.27 4.40 0.49
N THR A 58 14.02 5.49 0.66
CA THR A 58 13.60 6.63 1.50
C THR A 58 13.37 7.90 0.68
N ALA A 59 13.84 7.94 -0.56
CA ALA A 59 13.65 9.06 -1.46
C ALA A 59 12.16 9.23 -1.82
N ILE A 60 11.60 10.40 -1.50
CA ILE A 60 10.22 10.73 -1.84
C ILE A 60 10.14 11.10 -3.31
N GLY A 61 9.29 10.37 -4.05
CA GLY A 61 9.07 10.61 -5.46
C GLY A 61 7.99 9.70 -6.03
N ASP A 62 7.84 9.75 -7.34
CA ASP A 62 6.89 8.91 -8.05
C ASP A 62 7.30 7.44 -8.02
N THR A 63 6.47 6.61 -7.42
CA THR A 63 6.69 5.16 -7.27
C THR A 63 6.83 4.44 -8.60
N ARG A 64 6.29 4.98 -9.71
CA ARG A 64 6.48 4.44 -11.07
C ARG A 64 7.94 4.31 -11.45
N TYR A 65 8.77 5.24 -10.98
CA TYR A 65 10.17 5.36 -11.35
C TYR A 65 11.12 5.06 -10.17
N SER A 66 10.59 4.55 -9.05
CA SER A 66 11.41 4.27 -7.88
C SER A 66 12.44 3.18 -8.17
N MET A 67 13.67 3.37 -7.69
CA MET A 67 14.72 2.36 -7.74
C MET A 67 14.58 1.32 -6.63
N CYS A 68 13.79 1.61 -5.58
CA CYS A 68 13.53 0.68 -4.49
C CYS A 68 12.84 -0.60 -4.98
N GLN A 69 13.34 -1.75 -4.55
CA GLN A 69 12.79 -3.06 -4.90
C GLN A 69 11.38 -3.29 -4.31
N LEU A 70 11.04 -2.62 -3.21
CA LEU A 70 9.72 -2.70 -2.58
C LEU A 70 8.63 -1.90 -3.32
N ALA A 71 9.01 -1.01 -4.26
CA ALA A 71 8.03 -0.22 -4.98
C ALA A 71 7.30 -1.08 -6.02
N LEU A 72 5.97 -1.13 -5.94
CA LEU A 72 5.13 -1.70 -6.99
C LEU A 72 5.14 -0.79 -8.21
N LYS A 73 5.62 -1.35 -9.32
CA LYS A 73 5.73 -0.71 -10.62
C LYS A 73 4.67 -1.25 -11.55
N GLY A 74 4.28 -0.47 -12.55
CA GLY A 74 3.31 -0.91 -13.56
C GLY A 74 1.85 -0.94 -13.09
N LEU A 75 1.52 -0.24 -11.99
CA LEU A 75 0.11 0.01 -11.68
C LEU A 75 -0.50 0.94 -12.77
N PRO A 76 -1.84 0.94 -12.94
CA PRO A 76 -2.50 1.89 -13.82
C PRO A 76 -2.18 3.35 -13.45
N SER A 77 -2.09 4.24 -14.44
CA SER A 77 -1.80 5.68 -14.23
C SER A 77 -2.76 6.33 -13.24
N GLU A 78 -4.03 5.95 -13.29
CA GLU A 78 -5.09 6.45 -12.41
C GLU A 78 -4.77 6.18 -10.94
N VAL A 79 -4.06 5.09 -10.63
CA VAL A 79 -3.66 4.77 -9.27
C VAL A 79 -2.60 5.74 -8.78
N TYR A 80 -1.59 6.03 -9.60
CA TYR A 80 -0.51 6.95 -9.26
C TYR A 80 -0.95 8.42 -9.22
N GLU A 81 -1.90 8.81 -10.05
CA GLU A 81 -2.36 10.21 -10.20
C GLU A 81 -3.46 10.58 -9.20
N THR A 82 -4.15 9.58 -8.64
CA THR A 82 -5.21 9.82 -7.66
C THR A 82 -4.62 10.23 -6.31
N LYS A 83 -5.17 11.33 -5.75
CA LYS A 83 -4.86 11.80 -4.39
C LYS A 83 -5.72 11.03 -3.39
N TRP A 84 -5.22 9.88 -2.97
CA TRP A 84 -5.95 8.96 -2.09
C TRP A 84 -6.17 9.56 -0.70
N ASP A 85 -7.44 9.63 -0.27
CA ASP A 85 -7.77 9.93 1.13
C ASP A 85 -7.59 8.70 2.03
N LEU A 86 -7.85 7.51 1.47
CA LEU A 86 -7.72 6.23 2.16
C LEU A 86 -7.10 5.17 1.25
N ILE A 87 -6.19 4.37 1.81
CA ILE A 87 -5.66 3.14 1.19
C ILE A 87 -5.84 1.97 2.17
N MET A 88 -6.43 0.87 1.71
CA MET A 88 -6.55 -0.38 2.47
C MET A 88 -5.63 -1.42 1.85
N VAL A 89 -4.68 -1.93 2.64
CA VAL A 89 -3.77 -3.01 2.25
C VAL A 89 -4.30 -4.32 2.84
N ASP A 90 -5.05 -5.05 2.02
CA ASP A 90 -5.60 -6.38 2.36
C ASP A 90 -5.30 -7.45 1.29
N ALA A 91 -4.33 -7.18 0.42
CA ALA A 91 -3.80 -8.11 -0.57
C ALA A 91 -2.31 -7.78 -0.82
N PRO A 92 -1.50 -8.73 -1.32
CA PRO A 92 -1.81 -10.12 -1.66
C PRO A 92 -2.08 -11.02 -0.44
N THR A 93 -2.52 -12.25 -0.72
CA THR A 93 -3.01 -13.21 0.28
C THR A 93 -1.94 -13.67 1.28
N GLY A 94 -0.74 -14.03 0.81
CA GLY A 94 0.42 -14.34 1.66
C GLY A 94 0.28 -15.52 2.63
N TYR A 95 -0.43 -16.61 2.26
CA TYR A 95 -0.66 -17.75 3.17
C TYR A 95 0.51 -18.76 3.27
N HIS A 96 1.52 -18.69 2.41
CA HIS A 96 2.69 -19.58 2.46
C HIS A 96 3.95 -18.86 1.94
N ASP A 97 5.12 -19.42 2.24
CA ASP A 97 6.43 -18.84 1.96
C ASP A 97 6.65 -18.44 0.50
N GLU A 98 6.19 -19.26 -0.43
CA GLU A 98 6.30 -19.01 -1.88
C GLU A 98 5.20 -18.10 -2.45
N ALA A 99 4.20 -17.72 -1.64
CA ALA A 99 3.10 -16.87 -2.08
C ALA A 99 3.55 -15.41 -2.14
N PRO A 100 2.90 -14.59 -2.97
CA PRO A 100 3.08 -13.16 -2.91
C PRO A 100 2.74 -12.60 -1.51
N GLY A 101 3.64 -11.75 -0.99
CA GLY A 101 3.53 -11.13 0.34
C GLY A 101 3.21 -9.63 0.26
N ARG A 102 2.66 -9.06 1.36
CA ARG A 102 2.21 -7.66 1.41
C ARG A 102 3.32 -6.62 1.52
N MET A 103 4.60 -7.02 1.56
CA MET A 103 5.76 -6.13 1.70
C MET A 103 5.69 -4.94 0.73
N SER A 104 5.58 -5.24 -0.57
CA SER A 104 5.59 -4.22 -1.61
C SER A 104 4.31 -3.37 -1.61
N ALA A 105 3.16 -3.97 -1.27
CA ALA A 105 1.89 -3.25 -1.16
C ALA A 105 1.89 -2.24 -0.01
N ILE A 106 2.38 -2.66 1.18
CA ILE A 106 2.54 -1.80 2.35
C ILE A 106 3.49 -0.64 2.03
N TYR A 107 4.69 -0.95 1.52
CA TYR A 107 5.67 0.07 1.17
C TYR A 107 5.11 1.09 0.16
N THR A 108 4.50 0.60 -0.92
CA THR A 108 3.96 1.46 -1.99
C THR A 108 2.85 2.37 -1.47
N ALA A 109 1.94 1.86 -0.64
CA ALA A 109 0.90 2.68 -0.01
C ALA A 109 1.50 3.83 0.82
N GLY A 110 2.55 3.54 1.60
CA GLY A 110 3.30 4.54 2.36
C GLY A 110 3.98 5.58 1.47
N MET A 111 4.55 5.19 0.34
CA MET A 111 5.22 6.11 -0.58
C MET A 111 4.23 6.99 -1.35
N MET A 112 3.10 6.42 -1.78
CA MET A 112 2.02 7.20 -2.40
C MET A 112 1.45 8.24 -1.43
N ALA A 113 1.24 7.86 -0.17
CA ALA A 113 0.78 8.78 0.86
C ALA A 113 1.77 9.95 1.09
N ARG A 114 3.07 9.66 1.14
CA ARG A 114 4.12 10.68 1.31
C ARG A 114 4.30 11.58 0.09
N ASN A 115 4.10 11.04 -1.12
CA ASN A 115 4.23 11.79 -2.37
C ASN A 115 2.94 12.55 -2.77
N ARG A 116 1.90 12.54 -1.93
CA ARG A 116 0.62 13.20 -2.19
C ARG A 116 0.79 14.71 -2.40
N GLU A 117 0.32 15.23 -3.53
CA GLU A 117 0.68 16.58 -4.01
C GLU A 117 -0.05 17.74 -3.36
N ASP A 118 -1.24 17.52 -2.79
CA ASP A 118 -2.06 18.57 -2.17
C ASP A 118 -1.71 18.83 -0.70
N GLY A 119 -0.61 18.23 -0.21
CA GLY A 119 -0.11 18.37 1.15
C GLY A 119 -0.90 17.64 2.23
N LYS A 120 -2.05 17.05 1.87
CA LYS A 120 -2.92 16.38 2.84
C LYS A 120 -2.36 15.03 3.28
N SER A 121 -2.81 14.57 4.44
CA SER A 121 -2.51 13.22 4.91
C SER A 121 -3.38 12.17 4.21
N THR A 122 -2.85 10.95 4.11
CA THR A 122 -3.59 9.76 3.66
C THR A 122 -3.76 8.81 4.84
N ASP A 123 -4.98 8.31 5.04
CA ASP A 123 -5.25 7.26 6.02
C ASP A 123 -4.93 5.88 5.38
N VAL A 124 -3.97 5.15 5.95
CA VAL A 124 -3.56 3.82 5.47
C VAL A 124 -3.95 2.77 6.49
N PHE A 125 -4.69 1.76 6.05
CA PHE A 125 -5.10 0.63 6.86
C PHE A 125 -4.39 -0.63 6.39
N VAL A 126 -3.82 -1.39 7.33
CA VAL A 126 -3.19 -2.68 7.05
C VAL A 126 -3.93 -3.74 7.85
N HIS A 127 -4.43 -4.76 7.16
CA HIS A 127 -5.11 -5.89 7.77
C HIS A 127 -4.15 -7.07 8.01
N ASP A 128 -4.54 -8.01 8.87
CA ASP A 128 -3.77 -9.18 9.30
C ASP A 128 -2.42 -8.86 9.96
N VAL A 129 -2.33 -7.75 10.73
CA VAL A 129 -1.09 -7.34 11.42
C VAL A 129 -0.67 -8.25 12.58
N ASN A 130 -1.36 -9.36 12.79
CA ASN A 130 -0.91 -10.46 13.66
C ASN A 130 0.08 -11.40 12.95
N ARG A 131 0.26 -11.24 11.63
CA ARG A 131 1.29 -11.94 10.85
C ARG A 131 2.58 -11.12 10.84
N GLU A 132 3.70 -11.81 10.83
CA GLU A 132 5.02 -11.21 11.00
C GLU A 132 5.39 -10.20 9.91
N VAL A 133 5.07 -10.52 8.65
CA VAL A 133 5.31 -9.63 7.49
C VAL A 133 4.55 -8.32 7.67
N GLU A 134 3.23 -8.39 7.84
CA GLU A 134 2.39 -7.20 7.96
C GLU A 134 2.74 -6.39 9.21
N ASP A 135 3.07 -7.06 10.32
CA ASP A 135 3.49 -6.38 11.54
C ASP A 135 4.78 -5.58 11.31
N LYS A 136 5.86 -6.25 10.88
CA LYS A 136 7.18 -5.63 10.72
C LYS A 136 7.16 -4.55 9.64
N PHE A 137 6.62 -4.85 8.45
CA PHE A 137 6.65 -3.93 7.31
C PHE A 137 5.78 -2.69 7.54
N SER A 138 4.60 -2.85 8.16
CA SER A 138 3.74 -1.67 8.41
C SER A 138 4.38 -0.72 9.43
N ARG A 139 5.02 -1.23 10.48
CA ARG A 139 5.73 -0.40 11.46
C ARG A 139 6.95 0.29 10.87
N ALA A 140 7.73 -0.42 10.05
CA ALA A 140 8.92 0.12 9.43
C ALA A 140 8.61 1.17 8.34
N PHE A 141 7.69 0.88 7.43
CA PHE A 141 7.50 1.68 6.21
C PHE A 141 6.29 2.64 6.26
N LEU A 142 5.32 2.39 7.15
CA LEU A 142 4.27 3.36 7.48
C LEU A 142 4.58 4.15 8.76
N CYS A 143 5.64 3.77 9.47
CA CYS A 143 6.18 4.38 10.69
C CYS A 143 5.26 4.28 11.92
N ASP A 144 5.79 3.73 13.02
CA ASP A 144 5.09 3.68 14.31
C ASP A 144 4.59 5.06 14.77
N GLY A 145 5.37 6.12 14.54
CA GLY A 145 4.96 7.49 14.91
C GLY A 145 3.77 8.05 14.13
N TYR A 146 3.37 7.41 13.02
CA TYR A 146 2.14 7.73 12.28
C TYR A 146 0.99 6.78 12.59
N MET A 147 1.21 5.74 13.40
CA MET A 147 0.15 4.83 13.85
C MET A 147 -0.85 5.58 14.73
N ARG A 148 -2.14 5.44 14.41
CA ARG A 148 -3.24 6.06 15.17
C ARG A 148 -3.92 5.07 16.09
N LYS A 149 -4.17 3.86 15.58
CA LYS A 149 -4.85 2.82 16.33
C LYS A 149 -4.56 1.45 15.73
N GLN A 150 -4.58 0.42 16.58
CA GLN A 150 -4.75 -0.96 16.17
C GLN A 150 -5.98 -1.53 16.88
N GLU A 151 -6.86 -2.19 16.13
CA GLU A 151 -8.06 -2.86 16.64
C GLU A 151 -8.07 -4.30 16.10
N GLY A 152 -7.85 -5.27 16.98
CA GLY A 152 -7.66 -6.66 16.58
C GLY A 152 -6.54 -6.81 15.53
N ARG A 153 -6.92 -7.26 14.33
CA ARG A 153 -6.02 -7.53 13.19
C ARG A 153 -5.86 -6.34 12.23
N LEU A 154 -6.51 -5.22 12.50
CA LEU A 154 -6.47 -4.03 11.65
C LEU A 154 -5.64 -2.93 12.30
N ARG A 155 -4.69 -2.36 11.57
CA ARG A 155 -3.87 -1.23 12.01
C ARG A 155 -4.11 -0.03 11.11
N HIS A 156 -4.26 1.14 11.72
CA HIS A 156 -4.50 2.42 11.07
C HIS A 156 -3.31 3.36 11.26
N PHE A 157 -2.83 3.91 10.16
CA PHE A 157 -1.82 4.95 10.08
C PHE A 157 -2.41 6.19 9.42
N ARG A 158 -1.98 7.38 9.86
CA ARG A 158 -2.24 8.63 9.15
C ARG A 158 -0.92 9.25 8.74
N ILE A 159 -0.59 9.09 7.47
CA ILE A 159 0.71 9.45 6.91
C ILE A 159 0.58 10.83 6.26
N PRO A 160 1.35 11.84 6.73
CA PRO A 160 1.33 13.16 6.12
C PRO A 160 2.01 13.14 4.75
N SER A 161 1.68 14.11 3.89
CA SER A 161 2.54 14.39 2.73
C SER A 161 3.91 14.86 3.21
N HIS A 162 4.95 14.38 2.54
CA HIS A 162 6.33 14.81 2.75
C HIS A 162 6.76 15.88 1.72
N ARG A 163 5.91 16.21 0.74
CA ARG A 163 6.22 17.23 -0.27
C ARG A 163 6.27 18.65 0.29
N ASP A 164 5.57 18.91 1.40
CA ASP A 164 5.48 20.24 2.00
C ASP A 164 6.70 20.64 2.86
N SER A 165 7.64 19.72 3.11
CA SER A 165 8.78 19.97 3.99
C SER A 165 9.96 19.07 3.67
N LEU A 166 11.02 19.65 3.13
CA LEU A 166 12.27 18.96 2.77
C LEU A 166 13.00 18.35 3.97
N ASP A 167 12.77 18.88 5.19
CA ASP A 167 13.43 18.42 6.42
C ASP A 167 12.70 17.26 7.12
N LYS A 168 11.58 16.76 6.57
CA LYS A 168 10.85 15.65 7.18
C LYS A 168 11.65 14.36 7.02
N THR A 169 12.03 13.77 8.16
CA THR A 169 12.57 12.41 8.22
C THR A 169 11.55 11.39 7.68
N PHE A 170 12.03 10.24 7.21
CA PHE A 170 11.18 9.19 6.66
C PHE A 170 10.15 8.68 7.69
N CYS A 171 10.61 8.46 8.92
CA CYS A 171 9.80 8.23 10.12
C CYS A 171 10.09 9.33 11.16
N PRO A 172 9.07 9.83 11.87
CA PRO A 172 9.22 10.81 12.94
C PRO A 172 9.73 10.18 14.24
#